data_AF-A0A5C9BIT9-F1
#
_entry.id   AF-A0A5C9BIT9-F1
#
_cell.length_a   1.000
_cell.length_b   1.000
_cell.length_c   1.000
_cell.angle_alpha   90.00
_cell.angle_beta   90.00
_cell.angle_gamma   90.00
#
_symmetry.space_group_name_H-M   'P 1'
#
loop_
_entity.id
_entity.type
_entity.pdbx_description
1 polymer ?
#
loop_
_entity_poly.entity_id
_entity_poly.type
_entity_poly.pdbx_seq_one_letter_code
_entity_poly.pdbx_strand_id
1 'polypeptide(L)'
;MTTTELYARLIAEGCSTATFRLHDDPTLYEGYVLSKEGEQWHVLYTERGDRDCLTVWNTESEACEEFLRLMLKDPTTRRRKEPDEILLDFVRKRLSGIIRLFRITLLLMSFSHATFAFAADFKVDFAKHIQPLLAKKCVSCHGPEKQKAGLRLDRKSAAFKGGDDLGAAIVPGKSRESPLFRVVAGLEEGLEMPAEGEKLTAAESELLKRWIDGGAKWPDDGRDEVDVAKSHWAFRPLVRPALPTSRISNLRSEISNFKFQNPIDAFILTRLEHEGLKPSPEADRATLIRRLKFDLLGLPPSPVEVAEFVAAPEPDAYERLVERYLASPHLGERWARHWLDVVRFAESHGFEMNQPRPNAWPYRDYIIRSFNEDKPYDQFVFEQLAGDTVGVDEATGFLVGGPWDQVKSPDLGLTLQQRADELHDMVSTTGSVFLGLTVGCARCHNHKFDPISQLDYYGMKACFAGVQHGERPLRAAELNTARSEKAEPQAIR
;
A
#
# COMPACT_ATOMS: atom_id res chain seq x y z
N MET A 1 -34.90 -15.87 35.03
CA MET A 1 -35.19 -15.29 33.72
C MET A 1 -35.12 -16.42 32.70
N THR A 2 -36.17 -16.63 31.92
CA THR A 2 -36.19 -17.63 30.85
C THR A 2 -35.43 -17.11 29.63
N THR A 3 -34.98 -18.02 28.74
CA THR A 3 -34.26 -17.64 27.50
C THR A 3 -35.07 -16.67 26.63
N THR A 4 -36.40 -16.80 26.68
CA THR A 4 -37.36 -15.93 25.99
C THR A 4 -37.43 -14.52 26.59
N GLU A 5 -37.35 -14.38 27.91
CA GLU A 5 -37.32 -13.08 28.59
C GLU A 5 -36.00 -12.32 28.35
N LEU A 6 -34.89 -13.04 28.26
CA LEU A 6 -33.58 -12.47 27.93
C LEU A 6 -33.55 -11.95 26.48
N TYR A 7 -34.13 -12.70 25.54
CA TYR A 7 -34.28 -12.28 24.14
C TYR A 7 -35.11 -11.00 23.99
N ALA A 8 -36.21 -10.87 24.73
CA ALA A 8 -37.07 -9.69 24.70
C ALA A 8 -36.35 -8.42 25.19
N ARG A 9 -35.43 -8.55 26.16
CA ARG A 9 -34.62 -7.44 26.66
C ARG A 9 -33.55 -6.99 25.65
N LEU A 10 -32.87 -7.91 24.98
CA LEU A 10 -31.84 -7.60 23.97
C LEU A 10 -32.42 -6.89 22.73
N ILE A 11 -33.65 -7.25 22.33
CA ILE A 11 -34.38 -6.54 21.28
C ILE A 11 -34.77 -5.11 21.74
N ALA A 12 -35.17 -4.94 23.01
CA ALA A 12 -35.50 -3.64 23.56
C ALA A 12 -34.29 -2.68 23.66
N GLU A 13 -33.07 -3.21 23.66
CA GLU A 13 -31.81 -2.45 23.65
C GLU A 13 -31.24 -2.18 22.24
N GLY A 14 -32.01 -2.45 21.18
CA GLY A 14 -31.68 -2.03 19.80
C GLY A 14 -30.88 -3.04 18.96
N CYS A 15 -30.70 -4.27 19.43
CA CYS A 15 -30.05 -5.32 18.65
C CYS A 15 -30.95 -5.80 17.49
N SER A 16 -30.55 -5.57 16.23
CA SER A 16 -31.25 -6.10 15.05
C SER A 16 -30.78 -7.51 14.68
N THR A 17 -31.71 -8.41 14.37
CA THR A 17 -31.43 -9.77 13.88
C THR A 17 -31.77 -9.87 12.39
N ALA A 18 -30.93 -10.55 11.60
CA ALA A 18 -31.21 -10.88 10.20
C ALA A 18 -30.92 -12.37 9.94
N THR A 19 -31.76 -13.01 9.13
CA THR A 19 -31.71 -14.45 8.82
C THR A 19 -31.66 -14.64 7.31
N PHE A 20 -30.73 -15.41 6.77
CA PHE A 20 -30.74 -15.87 5.37
C PHE A 20 -30.43 -17.38 5.27
N ARG A 21 -30.97 -18.03 4.23
CA ARG A 21 -31.06 -19.49 4.03
C ARG A 21 -30.16 -19.94 2.86
N LEU A 22 -29.39 -21.02 3.04
CA LEU A 22 -28.69 -21.75 1.96
C LEU A 22 -28.88 -23.28 2.12
N HIS A 23 -29.72 -23.84 1.23
CA HIS A 23 -29.81 -25.24 0.75
C HIS A 23 -30.02 -26.47 1.68
N ASP A 24 -30.35 -27.57 0.99
CA ASP A 24 -31.25 -28.69 1.34
C ASP A 24 -30.58 -29.93 2.01
N ASP A 25 -30.20 -29.85 3.29
CA ASP A 25 -29.90 -31.04 4.13
C ASP A 25 -30.72 -30.98 5.44
N PRO A 26 -31.51 -32.02 5.79
CA PRO A 26 -32.41 -32.02 6.95
C PRO A 26 -31.77 -32.38 8.32
N THR A 27 -30.44 -32.39 8.47
CA THR A 27 -29.79 -32.79 9.76
C THR A 27 -28.88 -31.76 10.43
N LEU A 28 -28.78 -30.53 9.91
CA LEU A 28 -27.95 -29.47 10.49
C LEU A 28 -28.80 -28.33 11.06
N TYR A 29 -28.76 -28.16 12.39
CA TYR A 29 -29.29 -27.00 13.11
C TYR A 29 -28.18 -26.29 13.88
N GLU A 30 -27.94 -25.01 13.56
CA GLU A 30 -27.90 -23.83 14.46
C GLU A 30 -27.03 -22.69 13.88
N GLY A 31 -27.68 -21.59 13.48
CA GLY A 31 -27.12 -20.23 13.35
C GLY A 31 -27.51 -19.39 14.60
N TYR A 32 -27.02 -18.16 14.85
CA TYR A 32 -27.16 -16.98 14.00
C TYR A 32 -26.24 -15.78 14.37
N VAL A 33 -26.40 -14.75 13.53
CA VAL A 33 -25.71 -13.48 13.19
C VAL A 33 -25.58 -12.40 14.28
N LEU A 34 -24.51 -11.60 14.22
CA LEU A 34 -24.28 -10.34 14.96
C LEU A 34 -24.29 -9.13 14.00
N SER A 35 -24.92 -8.03 14.44
CA SER A 35 -25.06 -6.75 13.73
C SER A 35 -23.98 -5.74 14.17
N LYS A 36 -23.70 -4.72 13.34
CA LYS A 36 -22.59 -3.75 13.46
C LYS A 36 -23.06 -2.36 13.90
N GLU A 37 -22.40 -1.78 14.90
CA GLU A 37 -22.25 -0.33 15.06
C GLU A 37 -20.79 -0.01 15.42
N GLY A 38 -20.08 0.75 14.56
CA GLY A 38 -18.69 1.17 14.81
C GLY A 38 -17.58 0.17 14.42
N GLU A 39 -16.40 0.27 15.06
CA GLU A 39 -15.13 -0.41 14.70
C GLU A 39 -14.76 -1.67 15.53
N GLN A 40 -15.70 -2.30 16.24
CA GLN A 40 -15.41 -3.57 16.95
C GLN A 40 -16.27 -4.75 16.45
N TRP A 41 -15.67 -5.95 16.50
CA TRP A 41 -16.29 -7.23 16.16
C TRP A 41 -16.60 -8.03 17.43
N HIS A 42 -17.71 -8.76 17.46
CA HIS A 42 -18.03 -9.73 18.51
C HIS A 42 -18.34 -11.09 17.88
N VAL A 43 -17.96 -12.20 18.53
CA VAL A 43 -18.28 -13.58 18.13
C VAL A 43 -18.47 -14.41 19.40
N LEU A 44 -19.51 -15.24 19.46
CA LEU A 44 -19.62 -16.35 20.41
C LEU A 44 -20.00 -17.61 19.63
N TYR A 45 -19.30 -18.71 19.91
CA TYR A 45 -19.68 -20.04 19.47
C TYR A 45 -19.70 -20.96 20.70
N THR A 46 -20.51 -22.03 20.65
CA THR A 46 -20.35 -23.17 21.55
C THR A 46 -20.39 -24.43 20.71
N GLU A 47 -19.39 -25.29 20.84
CA GLU A 47 -19.42 -26.63 20.28
C GLU A 47 -19.56 -27.63 21.44
N ARG A 48 -20.39 -28.65 21.23
CA ARG A 48 -20.65 -29.67 22.24
C ARG A 48 -19.48 -30.65 22.28
N GLY A 49 -18.56 -30.44 23.20
CA GLY A 49 -17.65 -31.50 23.66
C GLY A 49 -16.16 -31.18 23.64
N ASP A 50 -15.72 -30.11 24.29
CA ASP A 50 -14.56 -30.20 25.19
C ASP A 50 -14.52 -28.96 26.09
N ARG A 51 -14.23 -29.17 27.37
CA ARG A 51 -14.05 -28.06 28.33
C ARG A 51 -12.61 -27.60 28.19
N ASP A 52 -12.39 -26.53 27.44
CA ASP A 52 -11.40 -25.48 27.72
C ASP A 52 -11.25 -24.61 26.46
N CYS A 53 -11.62 -23.32 26.60
CA CYS A 53 -11.35 -22.15 25.74
C CYS A 53 -12.64 -21.38 25.37
N LEU A 54 -13.08 -20.49 26.26
CA LEU A 54 -13.96 -19.38 25.92
C LEU A 54 -13.12 -18.08 26.04
N THR A 55 -12.90 -17.36 24.94
CA THR A 55 -12.22 -16.05 25.00
C THR A 55 -13.27 -14.97 24.82
N VAL A 56 -13.64 -14.31 25.93
CA VAL A 56 -14.58 -13.18 25.95
C VAL A 56 -13.78 -11.88 25.83
N TRP A 57 -14.21 -10.98 24.94
CA TRP A 57 -13.69 -9.61 24.90
C TRP A 57 -14.82 -8.61 25.17
N ASN A 58 -14.59 -7.79 26.19
CA ASN A 58 -15.40 -6.68 26.69
C ASN A 58 -16.59 -7.06 27.62
N THR A 59 -16.52 -6.61 28.89
CA THR A 59 -17.42 -6.98 30.00
C THR A 59 -18.18 -5.79 30.58
N GLU A 60 -18.31 -4.68 29.86
CA GLU A 60 -18.90 -3.45 30.44
C GLU A 60 -20.44 -3.43 30.43
N SER A 61 -21.11 -4.50 29.99
CA SER A 61 -22.58 -4.64 30.10
C SER A 61 -22.97 -5.53 31.29
N GLU A 62 -23.78 -4.98 32.20
CA GLU A 62 -24.34 -5.67 33.38
C GLU A 62 -25.12 -6.95 32.98
N ALA A 63 -25.73 -6.97 31.78
CA ALA A 63 -26.43 -8.13 31.24
C ALA A 63 -25.50 -9.29 30.85
N CYS A 64 -24.27 -8.99 30.40
CA CYS A 64 -23.25 -10.02 30.11
C CYS A 64 -22.69 -10.64 31.41
N GLU A 65 -22.51 -9.85 32.47
CA GLU A 65 -22.07 -10.37 33.78
C GLU A 65 -23.12 -11.31 34.41
N GLU A 66 -24.41 -10.99 34.30
CA GLU A 66 -25.48 -11.82 34.85
C GLU A 66 -25.61 -13.15 34.10
N PHE A 67 -25.45 -13.15 32.77
CA PHE A 67 -25.42 -14.35 31.94
C PHE A 67 -24.26 -15.30 32.32
N LEU A 68 -23.05 -14.75 32.50
CA LEU A 68 -21.88 -15.54 32.91
C LEU A 68 -22.04 -16.13 34.32
N ARG A 69 -22.66 -15.39 35.25
CA ARG A 69 -22.93 -15.87 36.62
C ARG A 69 -23.89 -17.07 36.68
N LEU A 70 -24.87 -17.10 35.79
CA LEU A 70 -25.87 -18.17 35.72
C LEU A 70 -25.33 -19.44 35.04
N MET A 71 -24.45 -19.29 34.04
CA MET A 71 -23.92 -20.42 33.26
C MET A 71 -22.70 -21.11 33.91
N LEU A 72 -21.92 -20.42 34.74
CA LEU A 72 -20.68 -20.95 35.32
C LEU A 72 -20.84 -21.68 36.69
N LYS A 73 -22.05 -21.75 37.25
CA LYS A 73 -22.29 -22.50 38.50
C LYS A 73 -22.98 -23.84 38.23
N ASP A 74 -22.21 -24.92 38.20
CA ASP A 74 -22.73 -26.29 38.22
C ASP A 74 -23.34 -26.63 39.60
N PRO A 75 -24.61 -27.09 39.65
CA PRO A 75 -25.30 -27.53 40.85
C PRO A 75 -25.13 -29.03 41.11
N THR A 76 -23.92 -29.56 41.25
CA THR A 76 -23.73 -30.96 41.70
C THR A 76 -22.50 -31.14 42.59
N THR A 77 -22.57 -30.72 43.86
CA THR A 77 -21.85 -31.34 45.00
C THR A 77 -22.11 -30.57 46.30
N ARG A 78 -23.04 -31.07 47.14
CA ARG A 78 -23.09 -30.71 48.56
C ARG A 78 -23.20 -31.99 49.40
N ARG A 79 -22.08 -32.41 50.00
CA ARG A 79 -22.07 -33.23 51.21
C ARG A 79 -22.27 -32.32 52.43
N ARG A 80 -23.22 -32.65 53.29
CA ARG A 80 -23.45 -32.05 54.61
C ARG A 80 -22.26 -32.31 55.54
N LYS A 81 -21.93 -31.34 56.40
CA LYS A 81 -21.23 -31.55 57.68
C LYS A 81 -22.04 -30.90 58.81
N GLU A 82 -22.05 -31.57 59.95
CA GLU A 82 -22.94 -31.37 61.11
C GLU A 82 -22.37 -30.42 62.18
N PRO A 83 -23.22 -29.98 63.15
CA PRO A 83 -23.00 -28.80 63.95
C PRO A 83 -22.31 -29.10 65.30
N ASP A 84 -20.98 -29.17 65.31
CA ASP A 84 -20.18 -29.19 66.55
C ASP A 84 -19.00 -28.19 66.56
N GLU A 85 -18.86 -27.33 65.55
CA GLU A 85 -17.75 -26.37 65.44
C GLU A 85 -18.05 -24.97 66.03
N ILE A 86 -19.17 -24.81 66.76
CA ILE A 86 -19.60 -23.50 67.29
C ILE A 86 -18.94 -23.19 68.66
N LEU A 87 -18.43 -24.19 69.39
CA LEU A 87 -17.91 -23.99 70.76
C LEU A 87 -16.41 -23.67 70.83
N LEU A 88 -15.63 -23.89 69.76
CA LEU A 88 -14.18 -23.61 69.71
C LEU A 88 -13.83 -22.20 69.22
N ASP A 89 -14.79 -21.46 68.66
CA ASP A 89 -14.57 -20.12 68.10
C ASP A 89 -14.51 -19.01 69.18
N PHE A 90 -15.02 -19.29 70.39
CA PHE A 90 -15.09 -18.30 71.46
C PHE A 90 -13.75 -18.12 72.21
N VAL A 91 -12.95 -19.17 72.33
CA VAL A 91 -11.64 -19.12 73.02
C VAL A 91 -10.53 -18.56 72.13
N ARG A 92 -10.63 -18.74 70.80
CA ARG A 92 -9.67 -18.23 69.80
C ARG A 92 -9.69 -16.71 69.65
N LYS A 93 -10.81 -16.05 69.96
CA LYS A 93 -11.01 -14.59 69.78
C LYS A 93 -10.34 -13.71 70.84
N ARG A 94 -9.97 -14.24 72.01
CA ARG A 94 -9.30 -13.44 73.07
C ARG A 94 -7.77 -13.44 73.00
N LEU A 95 -7.14 -14.44 72.40
CA LEU A 95 -5.68 -14.50 72.22
C LEU A 95 -5.19 -13.72 70.97
N SER A 96 -6.07 -13.44 69.99
CA SER A 96 -5.75 -12.72 68.76
C SER A 96 -5.67 -11.19 68.92
N GLY A 97 -6.18 -10.63 70.02
CA GLY A 97 -6.16 -9.19 70.29
C GLY A 97 -4.78 -8.64 70.66
N ILE A 98 -3.98 -9.41 71.40
CA ILE A 98 -2.66 -8.96 71.89
C ILE A 98 -1.60 -9.07 70.79
N ILE A 99 -1.71 -10.07 69.89
CA ILE A 99 -0.84 -10.23 68.72
C ILE A 99 -1.14 -9.19 67.63
N ARG A 100 -2.37 -8.66 67.58
CA ARG A 100 -2.76 -7.60 66.63
C ARG A 100 -2.14 -6.24 66.96
N LEU A 101 -2.00 -5.87 68.23
CA LEU A 101 -1.37 -4.59 68.60
C LEU A 101 0.14 -4.57 68.27
N PHE A 102 0.86 -5.68 68.50
CA PHE A 102 2.28 -5.77 68.19
C PHE A 102 2.59 -5.78 66.68
N ARG A 103 1.66 -6.29 65.84
CA ARG A 103 1.79 -6.25 64.37
C ARG A 103 1.54 -4.86 63.78
N ILE A 104 0.66 -4.05 64.38
CA ILE A 104 0.34 -2.69 63.89
C ILE A 104 1.52 -1.73 64.09
N THR A 105 2.25 -1.85 65.21
CA THR A 105 3.42 -1.01 65.49
C THR A 105 4.60 -1.34 64.56
N LEU A 106 4.79 -2.61 64.21
CA LEU A 106 5.81 -3.06 63.25
C LEU A 106 5.45 -2.69 61.79
N LEU A 107 4.15 -2.67 61.44
CA LEU A 107 3.69 -2.20 60.13
C LEU A 107 3.90 -0.69 59.94
N LEU A 108 3.70 0.11 61.00
CA LEU A 108 3.88 1.57 60.94
C LEU A 108 5.35 1.99 60.79
N MET A 109 6.30 1.26 61.40
CA MET A 109 7.74 1.49 61.18
C MET A 109 8.23 1.03 59.78
N SER A 110 7.55 0.05 59.17
CA SER A 110 7.82 -0.39 57.79
C SER A 110 7.29 0.60 56.75
N PHE A 111 6.24 1.35 57.08
CA PHE A 111 5.58 2.28 56.15
C PHE A 111 6.35 3.60 55.96
N SER A 112 7.21 4.00 56.90
CA SER A 112 8.06 5.20 56.75
C SER A 112 9.30 5.00 55.89
N HIS A 113 9.72 3.77 55.59
CA HIS A 113 10.84 3.50 54.65
C HIS A 113 10.37 3.16 53.23
N ALA A 114 9.07 2.87 53.02
CA ALA A 114 8.52 2.51 51.72
C ALA A 114 8.06 3.71 50.88
N THR A 115 7.92 4.90 51.46
CA THR A 115 7.46 6.11 50.74
C THR A 115 8.54 6.78 49.89
N PHE A 116 9.82 6.41 50.03
CA PHE A 116 10.91 6.96 49.21
C PHE A 116 11.26 6.14 47.96
N ALA A 117 10.70 4.94 47.79
CA ALA A 117 11.10 4.01 46.71
C ALA A 117 10.08 3.83 45.56
N PHE A 118 8.87 4.42 45.64
CA PHE A 118 7.80 4.20 44.66
C PHE A 118 7.69 5.25 43.54
N ALA A 119 8.65 6.18 43.41
CA ALA A 119 8.64 7.20 42.35
C ALA A 119 9.41 6.81 41.07
N ALA A 120 10.00 5.60 41.02
CA ALA A 120 11.06 5.29 40.06
C ALA A 120 10.65 4.48 38.81
N ASP A 121 9.40 4.07 38.60
CA ASP A 121 9.07 3.17 37.47
C ASP A 121 7.86 3.59 36.61
N PHE A 122 7.57 4.89 36.53
CA PHE A 122 6.61 5.37 35.54
C PHE A 122 7.26 5.44 34.15
N LYS A 123 6.94 4.47 33.29
CA LYS A 123 7.40 4.42 31.90
C LYS A 123 6.59 5.39 31.03
N VAL A 124 7.26 6.41 30.49
CA VAL A 124 6.62 7.39 29.60
C VAL A 124 6.38 6.78 28.22
N ASP A 125 5.10 6.66 27.85
CA ASP A 125 4.68 6.31 26.48
C ASP A 125 4.55 7.57 25.61
N PHE A 126 5.14 7.55 24.41
CA PHE A 126 5.14 8.70 23.51
C PHE A 126 3.75 9.05 23.01
N ALA A 127 3.00 8.09 22.48
CA ALA A 127 1.70 8.34 21.86
C ALA A 127 0.67 8.83 22.89
N LYS A 128 0.73 8.30 24.12
CA LYS A 128 -0.20 8.67 25.19
C LYS A 128 0.17 9.98 25.89
N HIS A 129 1.45 10.27 26.10
CA HIS A 129 1.86 11.39 26.96
C HIS A 129 2.57 12.53 26.21
N ILE A 130 3.51 12.20 25.32
CA ILE A 130 4.39 13.20 24.69
C ILE A 130 3.75 13.78 23.43
N GLN A 131 3.13 12.94 22.60
CA GLN A 131 2.51 13.38 21.35
C GLN A 131 1.39 14.42 21.58
N PRO A 132 0.46 14.25 22.55
CA PRO A 132 -0.54 15.28 22.84
C PRO A 132 0.10 16.55 23.40
N LEU A 133 1.17 16.43 24.19
CA LEU A 133 1.91 17.57 24.73
C LEU A 133 2.55 18.41 23.63
N LEU A 134 3.29 17.77 22.70
CA LEU A 134 3.90 18.44 21.55
C LEU A 134 2.84 19.08 20.67
N ALA A 135 1.76 18.37 20.36
CA ALA A 135 0.65 18.89 19.55
C ALA A 135 0.01 20.14 20.17
N LYS A 136 -0.22 20.12 21.49
CA LYS A 136 -0.91 21.22 22.19
C LYS A 136 -0.01 22.44 22.44
N LYS A 137 1.25 22.23 22.79
CA LYS A 137 2.14 23.30 23.30
C LYS A 137 3.24 23.73 22.32
N CYS A 138 3.53 22.94 21.29
CA CYS A 138 4.69 23.17 20.43
C CYS A 138 4.34 23.36 18.95
N VAL A 139 3.44 22.54 18.40
CA VAL A 139 3.18 22.44 16.95
C VAL A 139 2.62 23.74 16.34
N SER A 140 1.95 24.59 17.10
CA SER A 140 1.44 25.88 16.58
C SER A 140 2.55 26.83 16.10
N CYS A 141 3.77 26.72 16.66
CA CYS A 141 4.94 27.52 16.27
C CYS A 141 6.07 26.72 15.62
N HIS A 142 6.05 25.39 15.79
CA HIS A 142 7.06 24.45 15.30
C HIS A 142 6.40 23.27 14.57
N GLY A 143 5.48 23.59 13.66
CA GLY A 143 4.67 22.65 12.88
C GLY A 143 4.66 22.99 11.40
N PRO A 144 3.78 22.38 10.59
CA PRO A 144 3.78 22.59 9.14
C PRO A 144 3.54 24.04 8.73
N GLU A 145 2.61 24.72 9.40
CA GLU A 145 2.21 26.10 9.08
C GLU A 145 3.23 27.16 9.53
N LYS A 146 3.97 26.87 10.61
CA LYS A 146 4.93 27.82 11.20
C LYS A 146 6.13 27.07 11.77
N GLN A 147 7.31 27.48 11.35
CA GLN A 147 8.58 26.79 11.65
C GLN A 147 9.57 27.80 12.26
N LYS A 148 9.27 28.26 13.49
CA LYS A 148 10.20 29.19 14.17
C LYS A 148 11.56 28.50 14.36
N ALA A 149 12.64 29.20 14.01
CA ALA A 149 14.02 28.72 14.02
C ALA A 149 14.24 27.41 13.21
N GLY A 150 13.47 27.21 12.14
CA GLY A 150 13.56 26.02 11.29
C GLY A 150 13.15 24.70 11.97
N LEU A 151 12.64 24.75 13.20
CA LEU A 151 12.34 23.57 14.00
C LEU A 151 10.93 23.03 13.73
N ARG A 152 10.84 21.69 13.58
CA ARG A 152 9.59 20.93 13.43
C ARG A 152 9.49 19.87 14.53
N LEU A 153 8.40 19.90 15.30
CA LEU A 153 8.14 18.98 16.42
C LEU A 153 6.92 18.07 16.17
N ASP A 154 6.32 18.14 14.99
CA ASP A 154 5.25 17.23 14.52
C ASP A 154 5.79 16.01 13.74
N ARG A 155 7.09 16.00 13.40
CA ARG A 155 7.78 14.92 12.69
C ARG A 155 9.01 14.47 13.47
N LYS A 156 9.21 13.16 13.56
CA LYS A 156 10.30 12.58 14.36
C LYS A 156 11.67 12.94 13.77
N SER A 157 11.91 12.67 12.50
CA SER A 157 13.22 12.92 11.87
C SER A 157 13.63 14.39 11.98
N ALA A 158 12.68 15.32 11.75
CA ALA A 158 12.91 16.74 11.84
C ALA A 158 13.13 17.21 13.30
N ALA A 159 12.38 16.68 14.26
CA ALA A 159 12.55 16.98 15.68
C ALA A 159 13.93 16.54 16.21
N PHE A 160 14.45 15.41 15.72
CA PHE A 160 15.78 14.91 16.11
C PHE A 160 16.91 15.64 15.38
N LYS A 161 16.71 16.05 14.13
CA LYS A 161 17.67 16.90 13.39
C LYS A 161 17.82 18.27 14.04
N GLY A 162 16.72 18.84 14.54
CA GLY A 162 16.68 20.16 15.16
C GLY A 162 16.53 21.31 14.16
N GLY A 163 16.64 22.53 14.69
CA GLY A 163 16.47 23.78 13.95
C GLY A 163 17.79 24.41 13.52
N ASP A 164 17.74 25.69 13.13
CA ASP A 164 18.83 26.37 12.42
C ASP A 164 20.10 26.59 13.28
N ASP A 165 19.94 26.82 14.60
CA ASP A 165 21.02 27.39 15.42
C ASP A 165 21.55 26.49 16.56
N LEU A 166 20.75 25.54 17.05
CA LEU A 166 21.05 24.78 18.28
C LEU A 166 21.43 23.31 18.04
N GLY A 167 21.57 22.90 16.78
CA GLY A 167 21.85 21.51 16.43
C GLY A 167 20.68 20.57 16.76
N ALA A 168 20.99 19.29 17.00
CA ALA A 168 20.00 18.25 17.29
C ALA A 168 19.15 18.62 18.51
N ALA A 169 17.86 18.92 18.29
CA ALA A 169 17.00 19.45 19.36
C ALA A 169 16.70 18.39 20.44
N ILE A 170 16.77 17.10 20.10
CA ILE A 170 16.58 15.98 21.00
C ILE A 170 17.81 15.07 20.94
N VAL A 171 18.47 14.91 22.08
CA VAL A 171 19.60 13.99 22.26
C VAL A 171 19.14 12.83 23.14
N PRO A 172 18.87 11.64 22.58
CA PRO A 172 18.36 10.49 23.33
C PRO A 172 19.24 10.13 24.52
N GLY A 173 18.60 9.94 25.68
CA GLY A 173 19.26 9.62 26.95
C GLY A 173 19.84 10.83 27.68
N LYS A 174 19.78 12.03 27.11
CA LYS A 174 20.47 13.22 27.62
C LYS A 174 19.59 14.47 27.58
N SER A 175 18.57 14.54 28.44
CA SER A 175 17.66 15.70 28.52
C SER A 175 18.41 17.01 28.75
N ARG A 176 19.38 17.05 29.66
CA ARG A 176 20.16 18.26 29.98
C ARG A 176 21.05 18.74 28.84
N GLU A 177 21.40 17.88 27.89
CA GLU A 177 22.14 18.25 26.68
C GLU A 177 21.20 18.56 25.50
N SER A 178 19.91 18.20 25.60
CA SER A 178 18.92 18.39 24.54
C SER A 178 18.42 19.85 24.52
N PRO A 179 18.66 20.63 23.45
CA PRO A 179 18.20 22.00 23.33
C PRO A 179 16.69 22.16 23.58
N LEU A 180 15.87 21.22 23.10
CA LEU A 180 14.42 21.24 23.33
C LEU A 180 14.09 21.32 24.82
N PHE A 181 14.72 20.49 25.64
CA PHE A 181 14.47 20.47 27.08
C PHE A 181 15.07 21.69 27.78
N ARG A 182 16.30 22.09 27.42
CA ARG A 182 16.97 23.24 28.03
C ARG A 182 16.16 24.52 27.89
N VAL A 183 15.61 24.77 26.70
CA VAL A 183 14.84 25.98 26.38
C VAL A 183 13.47 25.99 27.07
N VAL A 184 12.76 24.85 27.14
CA VAL A 184 11.46 24.79 27.85
C VAL A 184 11.62 24.76 29.38
N ALA A 185 12.76 24.29 29.88
CA ALA A 185 13.08 24.27 31.31
C ALA A 185 13.73 25.58 31.80
N GLY A 186 13.91 26.58 30.93
CA GLY A 186 14.54 27.86 31.28
C GLY A 186 16.01 27.74 31.67
N LEU A 187 16.71 26.73 31.16
CA LEU A 187 18.13 26.49 31.40
C LEU A 187 19.03 27.20 30.36
N GLU A 188 18.42 27.85 29.37
CA GLU A 188 19.12 28.65 28.36
C GLU A 188 18.84 30.14 28.58
N GLU A 189 19.88 30.92 28.83
CA GLU A 189 19.74 32.35 29.11
C GLU A 189 19.28 33.10 27.86
N GLY A 190 18.18 33.86 27.98
CA GLY A 190 17.59 34.62 26.88
C GLY A 190 16.76 33.80 25.88
N LEU A 191 16.66 32.48 26.04
CA LEU A 191 15.87 31.58 25.19
C LEU A 191 14.94 30.73 26.05
N GLU A 192 13.73 31.24 26.28
CA GLU A 192 12.65 30.51 26.96
C GLU A 192 11.53 30.19 25.99
N MET A 193 11.03 28.94 26.03
CA MET A 193 9.86 28.54 25.25
C MET A 193 8.71 28.04 26.13
N PRO A 194 7.46 28.36 25.76
CA PRO A 194 7.06 29.14 24.59
C PRO A 194 7.30 30.65 24.79
N ALA A 195 7.74 31.34 23.74
CA ALA A 195 7.96 32.80 23.78
C ALA A 195 6.66 33.59 24.01
N GLU A 196 5.54 33.03 23.58
CA GLU A 196 4.18 33.54 23.80
C GLU A 196 3.28 32.35 24.16
N GLY A 197 2.45 32.50 25.21
CA GLY A 197 1.52 31.47 25.67
C GLY A 197 1.91 30.83 27.01
N GLU A 198 1.16 29.79 27.38
CA GLU A 198 1.35 29.10 28.66
C GLU A 198 2.59 28.19 28.64
N LYS A 199 3.53 28.44 29.56
CA LYS A 199 4.67 27.56 29.82
C LYS A 199 4.23 26.14 30.19
N LEU A 200 5.12 25.18 29.93
CA LEU A 200 4.92 23.82 30.42
C LEU A 200 4.86 23.84 31.95
N THR A 201 3.92 23.10 32.51
CA THR A 201 3.89 22.83 33.94
C THR A 201 5.10 22.00 34.37
N ALA A 202 5.40 21.98 35.67
CA ALA A 202 6.49 21.14 36.20
C ALA A 202 6.29 19.64 35.85
N ALA A 203 5.03 19.17 35.84
CA ALA A 203 4.70 17.80 35.49
C ALA A 203 4.93 17.51 33.99
N GLU A 204 4.53 18.42 33.10
CA GLU A 204 4.76 18.30 31.65
C GLU A 204 6.26 18.36 31.32
N SER A 205 7.00 19.24 31.99
CA SER A 205 8.46 19.35 31.83
C SER A 205 9.17 18.07 32.30
N GLU A 206 8.74 17.49 33.42
CA GLU A 206 9.30 16.23 33.92
C GLU A 206 8.91 15.03 33.03
N LEU A 207 7.71 15.02 32.43
CA LEU A 207 7.34 14.01 31.42
C LEU A 207 8.26 14.08 30.20
N LEU A 208 8.50 15.29 29.67
CA LEU A 208 9.41 15.49 28.54
C LEU A 208 10.84 15.07 28.89
N LYS A 209 11.33 15.45 30.07
CA LYS A 209 12.64 15.05 30.60
C LYS A 209 12.78 13.53 30.66
N ARG A 210 11.85 12.85 31.32
CA ARG A 210 11.88 11.39 31.48
C ARG A 210 11.80 10.66 30.15
N TRP A 211 11.02 11.16 29.20
CA TRP A 211 10.97 10.57 27.87
C TRP A 211 12.31 10.70 27.14
N ILE A 212 12.95 11.87 27.17
CA ILE A 212 14.28 12.07 26.56
C ILE A 212 15.32 11.18 27.24
N ASP A 213 15.40 11.22 28.58
CA ASP A 213 16.32 10.39 29.37
C ASP A 213 16.08 8.89 29.18
N GLY A 214 14.83 8.48 28.92
CA GLY A 214 14.44 7.11 28.57
C GLY A 214 14.77 6.69 27.13
N GLY A 215 15.57 7.49 26.41
CA GLY A 215 16.01 7.22 25.04
C GLY A 215 15.11 7.80 23.96
N ALA A 216 14.19 8.72 24.30
CA ALA A 216 13.30 9.42 23.37
C ALA A 216 12.60 8.50 22.37
N LYS A 217 12.07 7.36 22.83
CA LYS A 217 11.41 6.39 21.94
C LYS A 217 10.20 7.05 21.29
N TRP A 218 10.28 7.25 19.98
CA TRP A 218 9.22 7.81 19.14
C TRP A 218 8.91 6.78 18.04
N PRO A 219 7.72 6.14 18.06
CA PRO A 219 7.30 5.21 17.01
C PRO A 219 7.28 5.89 15.64
N ASP A 220 7.77 5.22 14.61
CA ASP A 220 7.60 5.75 13.26
C ASP A 220 6.11 5.72 12.91
N ASP A 221 5.54 6.89 12.63
CA ASP A 221 4.14 7.06 12.24
C ASP A 221 4.00 7.42 10.75
N GLY A 222 5.06 7.23 9.97
CA GLY A 222 5.06 7.45 8.52
C GLY A 222 5.07 8.92 8.11
N ARG A 223 5.24 9.85 9.05
CA ARG A 223 5.36 11.29 8.77
C ARG A 223 6.78 11.77 8.49
N ASP A 224 7.77 10.92 8.71
CA ASP A 224 9.15 11.23 8.38
C ASP A 224 9.38 11.10 6.86
N GLU A 225 10.17 12.03 6.30
CA GLU A 225 10.69 11.87 4.94
C GLU A 225 11.67 10.68 4.94
N VAL A 226 11.15 9.50 4.62
CA VAL A 226 11.99 8.41 4.14
C VAL A 226 12.60 8.90 2.83
N ASP A 227 13.93 8.85 2.72
CA ASP A 227 14.60 9.06 1.44
C ASP A 227 14.25 7.88 0.52
N VAL A 228 13.09 7.97 -0.14
CA VAL A 228 12.51 6.92 -0.98
C VAL A 228 13.46 6.54 -2.12
N ALA A 229 14.26 7.50 -2.61
CA ALA A 229 15.30 7.24 -3.59
C ALA A 229 16.35 6.24 -3.08
N LYS A 230 16.65 6.23 -1.77
CA LYS A 230 17.63 5.31 -1.17
C LYS A 230 17.01 4.03 -0.61
N SER A 231 15.74 4.06 -0.19
CA SER A 231 15.12 2.93 0.51
C SER A 231 14.32 2.00 -0.41
N HIS A 232 13.69 2.52 -1.46
CA HIS A 232 12.80 1.73 -2.30
C HIS A 232 13.57 0.99 -3.41
N TRP A 233 13.25 -0.29 -3.62
CA TRP A 233 14.00 -1.17 -4.53
C TRP A 233 14.01 -0.67 -5.98
N ALA A 234 12.92 -0.05 -6.44
CA ALA A 234 12.79 0.43 -7.82
C ALA A 234 13.70 1.60 -8.17
N PHE A 235 14.18 2.37 -7.18
CA PHE A 235 15.09 3.50 -7.40
C PHE A 235 16.56 3.14 -7.15
N ARG A 236 16.84 1.87 -6.85
CA ARG A 236 18.20 1.37 -6.64
C ARG A 236 18.74 0.75 -7.92
N PRO A 237 20.06 0.82 -8.16
CA PRO A 237 20.68 0.12 -9.28
C PRO A 237 20.31 -1.37 -9.29
N LEU A 238 19.87 -1.88 -10.44
CA LEU A 238 19.56 -3.30 -10.61
C LEU A 238 20.85 -4.12 -10.52
N VAL A 239 20.87 -5.09 -9.62
CA VAL A 239 21.96 -6.06 -9.48
C VAL A 239 21.41 -7.43 -9.82
N ARG A 240 22.09 -8.16 -10.71
CA ARG A 240 21.67 -9.52 -11.09
C ARG A 240 21.79 -10.44 -9.86
N PRO A 241 20.69 -11.00 -9.34
CA PRO A 241 20.74 -11.86 -8.17
C PRO A 241 21.45 -13.18 -8.50
N ALA A 242 22.14 -13.75 -7.52
CA ALA A 242 22.65 -15.11 -7.62
C ALA A 242 21.47 -16.10 -7.64
N LEU A 243 21.60 -17.14 -8.47
CA LEU A 243 20.58 -18.19 -8.52
C LEU A 243 20.58 -19.01 -7.23
N PRO A 244 19.41 -19.37 -6.68
CA PRO A 244 19.30 -20.21 -5.50
C PRO A 244 19.74 -21.64 -5.86
N THR A 245 21.04 -21.93 -5.75
CA THR A 245 21.68 -23.16 -6.24
C THR A 245 21.60 -24.33 -5.27
N SER A 246 21.46 -24.08 -3.97
CA SER A 246 21.54 -25.10 -2.91
C SER A 246 20.34 -26.05 -2.81
N ARG A 247 19.22 -25.76 -3.49
CA ARG A 247 18.02 -26.63 -3.53
C ARG A 247 17.83 -27.35 -4.86
N ILE A 248 18.49 -26.89 -5.93
CA ILE A 248 18.33 -27.43 -7.30
C ILE A 248 18.89 -28.86 -7.43
N SER A 249 19.93 -29.22 -6.67
CA SER A 249 20.50 -30.57 -6.70
C SER A 249 19.55 -31.64 -6.15
N ASN A 250 18.64 -31.28 -5.24
CA ASN A 250 17.67 -32.19 -4.61
C ASN A 250 16.30 -32.20 -5.33
N LEU A 251 16.04 -31.20 -6.19
CA LEU A 251 14.84 -31.12 -7.04
C LEU A 251 14.74 -32.25 -8.09
N ARG A 252 15.80 -33.05 -8.26
CA ARG A 252 15.91 -34.13 -9.26
C ARG A 252 15.04 -35.37 -8.99
N SER A 253 14.41 -35.54 -7.83
CA SER A 253 13.68 -36.80 -7.55
C SER A 253 12.15 -36.70 -7.48
N GLU A 254 11.55 -35.54 -7.21
CA GLU A 254 10.07 -35.39 -7.19
C GLU A 254 9.53 -34.31 -8.13
N ILE A 255 10.39 -33.42 -8.63
CA ILE A 255 10.07 -32.40 -9.65
C ILE A 255 10.77 -32.75 -10.98
N SER A 256 11.29 -33.97 -11.10
CA SER A 256 12.19 -34.45 -12.16
C SER A 256 11.67 -34.35 -13.60
N ASN A 257 10.35 -34.22 -13.78
CA ASN A 257 9.74 -34.07 -15.10
C ASN A 257 9.56 -32.60 -15.53
N PHE A 258 9.71 -31.64 -14.61
CA PHE A 258 9.70 -30.22 -14.97
C PHE A 258 11.10 -29.85 -15.48
N LYS A 259 11.24 -29.70 -16.79
CA LYS A 259 12.51 -29.28 -17.40
C LYS A 259 12.82 -27.88 -16.90
N PHE A 260 13.97 -27.72 -16.24
CA PHE A 260 14.52 -26.42 -15.91
C PHE A 260 14.93 -25.70 -17.20
N GLN A 261 14.14 -24.73 -17.66
CA GLN A 261 14.37 -24.08 -18.96
C GLN A 261 14.92 -22.67 -18.79
N ASN A 262 14.59 -21.97 -17.70
CA ASN A 262 14.96 -20.58 -17.47
C ASN A 262 15.49 -20.35 -16.03
N PRO A 263 16.49 -19.48 -15.83
CA PRO A 263 16.91 -19.03 -14.50
C PRO A 263 15.80 -18.57 -13.55
N ILE A 264 14.67 -18.06 -14.07
CA ILE A 264 13.49 -17.66 -13.28
C ILE A 264 12.87 -18.87 -12.56
N ASP A 265 12.87 -20.05 -13.20
CA ASP A 265 12.31 -21.29 -12.65
C ASP A 265 12.97 -21.64 -11.31
N ALA A 266 14.26 -21.35 -11.14
CA ALA A 266 14.98 -21.57 -9.89
C ALA A 266 14.33 -20.84 -8.71
N PHE A 267 13.93 -19.58 -8.92
CA PHE A 267 13.32 -18.76 -7.88
C PHE A 267 11.91 -19.24 -7.56
N ILE A 268 11.12 -19.57 -8.58
CA ILE A 268 9.75 -20.07 -8.42
C ILE A 268 9.76 -21.40 -7.67
N LEU A 269 10.58 -22.36 -8.10
CA LEU A 269 10.69 -23.68 -7.47
C LEU A 269 11.18 -23.59 -6.02
N THR A 270 12.16 -22.74 -5.75
CA THR A 270 12.64 -22.49 -4.38
C THR A 270 11.51 -21.99 -3.48
N ARG A 271 10.66 -21.09 -4.00
CA ARG A 271 9.51 -20.58 -3.26
C ARG A 271 8.43 -21.65 -3.06
N LEU A 272 8.08 -22.40 -4.11
CA LEU A 272 7.10 -23.48 -4.03
C LEU A 272 7.50 -24.53 -2.99
N GLU A 273 8.76 -24.96 -3.01
CA GLU A 273 9.28 -25.93 -2.03
C GLU A 273 9.23 -25.39 -0.60
N HIS A 274 9.58 -24.13 -0.38
CA HIS A 274 9.45 -23.49 0.93
C HIS A 274 8.00 -23.52 1.45
N GLU A 275 7.03 -23.36 0.56
CA GLU A 275 5.60 -23.40 0.89
C GLU A 275 5.01 -24.82 0.87
N GLY A 276 5.80 -25.86 0.60
CA GLY A 276 5.31 -27.24 0.48
C GLY A 276 4.41 -27.49 -0.73
N LEU A 277 4.48 -26.63 -1.75
CA LEU A 277 3.68 -26.71 -2.98
C LEU A 277 4.48 -27.35 -4.12
N LYS A 278 3.76 -27.94 -5.08
CA LYS A 278 4.33 -28.51 -6.31
C LYS A 278 3.75 -27.78 -7.54
N PRO A 279 4.47 -27.70 -8.66
CA PRO A 279 3.92 -27.17 -9.91
C PRO A 279 2.67 -27.96 -10.35
N SER A 280 1.71 -27.25 -10.93
CA SER A 280 0.55 -27.89 -11.58
C SER A 280 1.00 -28.73 -12.78
N PRO A 281 0.28 -29.81 -13.12
CA PRO A 281 0.53 -30.54 -14.35
C PRO A 281 0.33 -29.62 -15.57
N GLU A 282 1.05 -29.91 -16.65
CA GLU A 282 0.86 -29.24 -17.93
C GLU A 282 -0.56 -29.46 -18.45
N ALA A 283 -1.12 -28.42 -19.09
CA ALA A 283 -2.45 -28.52 -19.67
C ALA A 283 -2.45 -29.41 -20.91
N ASP A 284 -3.61 -29.98 -21.25
CA ASP A 284 -3.75 -30.73 -22.50
C ASP A 284 -3.54 -29.85 -23.73
N ARG A 285 -3.19 -30.47 -24.86
CA ARG A 285 -2.85 -29.76 -26.12
C ARG A 285 -3.98 -28.84 -26.60
N ALA A 286 -5.25 -29.23 -26.45
CA ALA A 286 -6.36 -28.39 -26.90
C ALA A 286 -6.50 -27.13 -26.02
N THR A 287 -6.27 -27.27 -24.71
CA THR A 287 -6.19 -26.13 -23.79
C THR A 287 -4.98 -25.22 -24.10
N LEU A 288 -3.81 -25.80 -24.40
CA LEU A 288 -2.60 -25.03 -24.69
C LEU A 288 -2.75 -24.12 -25.93
N ILE A 289 -3.19 -24.66 -27.07
CA ILE A 289 -3.40 -23.84 -28.28
C ILE A 289 -4.46 -22.76 -28.06
N ARG A 290 -5.52 -23.07 -27.30
CA ARG A 290 -6.56 -22.09 -26.97
C ARG A 290 -5.98 -20.92 -26.18
N ARG A 291 -5.26 -21.19 -25.10
CA ARG A 291 -4.62 -20.15 -24.27
C ARG A 291 -3.65 -19.32 -25.11
N LEU A 292 -2.75 -19.99 -25.80
CA LEU A 292 -1.71 -19.34 -26.60
C LEU A 292 -2.29 -18.40 -27.66
N LYS A 293 -3.32 -18.83 -28.41
CA LYS A 293 -3.91 -17.99 -29.45
C LYS A 293 -4.71 -16.81 -28.88
N PHE A 294 -5.38 -16.98 -27.74
CA PHE A 294 -6.03 -15.85 -27.05
C PHE A 294 -5.02 -14.84 -26.52
N ASP A 295 -3.94 -15.31 -25.92
CA ASP A 295 -2.92 -14.45 -25.33
C ASP A 295 -2.19 -13.66 -26.42
N LEU A 296 -1.76 -14.32 -27.49
CA LEU A 296 -0.98 -13.68 -28.55
C LEU A 296 -1.84 -12.92 -29.57
N LEU A 297 -2.97 -13.49 -30.00
CA LEU A 297 -3.76 -12.94 -31.12
C LEU A 297 -5.15 -12.45 -30.70
N GLY A 298 -5.59 -12.73 -29.48
CA GLY A 298 -6.89 -12.29 -28.97
C GLY A 298 -8.10 -13.05 -29.51
N LEU A 299 -7.89 -14.12 -30.29
CA LEU A 299 -8.95 -14.89 -30.96
C LEU A 299 -8.83 -16.39 -30.65
N PRO A 300 -9.95 -17.13 -30.61
CA PRO A 300 -9.91 -18.58 -30.44
C PRO A 300 -9.27 -19.27 -31.66
N PRO A 301 -8.64 -20.45 -31.49
CA PRO A 301 -8.21 -21.26 -32.61
C PRO A 301 -9.42 -21.87 -33.33
N SER A 302 -9.30 -22.07 -34.64
CA SER A 302 -10.29 -22.80 -35.41
C SER A 302 -10.27 -24.30 -35.04
N PRO A 303 -11.37 -25.03 -35.22
CA PRO A 303 -11.40 -26.48 -34.99
C PRO A 303 -10.31 -27.25 -35.75
N VAL A 304 -9.96 -26.79 -36.97
CA VAL A 304 -8.92 -27.39 -37.80
C VAL A 304 -7.54 -27.20 -37.17
N GLU A 305 -7.19 -25.97 -36.77
CA GLU A 305 -5.91 -25.71 -36.08
C GLU A 305 -5.77 -26.53 -34.79
N VAL A 306 -6.85 -26.70 -34.03
CA VAL A 306 -6.84 -27.54 -32.82
C VAL A 306 -6.58 -28.99 -33.18
N ALA A 307 -7.28 -29.55 -34.18
CA ALA A 307 -7.10 -30.93 -34.60
C ALA A 307 -5.66 -31.19 -35.12
N GLU A 308 -5.12 -30.28 -35.93
CA GLU A 308 -3.75 -30.33 -36.44
C GLU A 308 -2.73 -30.30 -35.30
N PHE A 309 -2.87 -29.34 -34.37
CA PHE A 309 -1.95 -29.24 -33.24
C PHE A 309 -2.06 -30.45 -32.31
N VAL A 310 -3.26 -30.92 -31.98
CA VAL A 310 -3.44 -32.09 -31.11
C VAL A 310 -2.81 -33.35 -31.73
N ALA A 311 -2.90 -33.52 -33.05
CA ALA A 311 -2.36 -34.68 -33.76
C ALA A 311 -0.88 -34.57 -34.14
N ALA A 312 -0.26 -33.39 -34.02
CA ALA A 312 1.12 -33.15 -34.43
C ALA A 312 2.11 -34.02 -33.63
N PRO A 313 2.87 -34.93 -34.27
CA PRO A 313 3.74 -35.91 -33.61
C PRO A 313 5.08 -35.32 -33.16
N GLU A 314 5.42 -34.12 -33.62
CA GLU A 314 6.72 -33.51 -33.36
C GLU A 314 6.88 -33.16 -31.87
N PRO A 315 8.05 -33.46 -31.27
CA PRO A 315 8.31 -33.16 -29.87
C PRO A 315 8.44 -31.65 -29.58
N ASP A 316 8.65 -30.83 -30.61
CA ASP A 316 8.74 -29.36 -30.55
C ASP A 316 7.49 -28.66 -31.15
N ALA A 317 6.37 -29.39 -31.27
CA ALA A 317 5.15 -28.87 -31.90
C ALA A 317 4.60 -27.61 -31.21
N TYR A 318 4.76 -27.49 -29.89
CA TYR A 318 4.29 -26.32 -29.14
C TYR A 318 5.16 -25.09 -29.43
N GLU A 319 6.48 -25.24 -29.41
CA GLU A 319 7.43 -24.17 -29.72
C GLU A 319 7.23 -23.67 -31.16
N ARG A 320 7.05 -24.58 -32.13
CA ARG A 320 6.71 -24.20 -33.51
C ARG A 320 5.39 -23.43 -33.60
N LEU A 321 4.41 -23.77 -32.77
CA LEU A 321 3.13 -23.05 -32.71
C LEU A 321 3.32 -21.64 -32.12
N VAL A 322 4.14 -21.51 -31.07
CA VAL A 322 4.53 -20.22 -30.48
C VAL A 322 5.17 -19.33 -31.54
N GLU A 323 6.21 -19.82 -32.22
CA GLU A 323 6.90 -19.07 -33.29
C GLU A 323 5.93 -18.65 -34.42
N ARG A 324 5.02 -19.54 -34.82
CA ARG A 324 4.01 -19.24 -35.83
C ARG A 324 3.10 -18.08 -35.42
N TYR A 325 2.66 -18.05 -34.16
CA TYR A 325 1.78 -16.99 -33.67
C TYR A 325 2.54 -15.70 -33.35
N LEU A 326 3.81 -15.77 -32.92
CA LEU A 326 4.67 -14.60 -32.78
C LEU A 326 4.97 -13.95 -34.14
N ALA A 327 5.12 -14.74 -35.20
CA ALA A 327 5.33 -14.23 -36.57
C ALA A 327 4.04 -13.73 -37.26
N SER A 328 2.88 -13.84 -36.61
CA SER A 328 1.60 -13.42 -37.19
C SER A 328 1.48 -11.89 -37.18
N PRO A 329 1.06 -11.23 -38.27
CA PRO A 329 0.84 -9.78 -38.28
C PRO A 329 -0.25 -9.33 -37.29
N HIS A 330 -1.14 -10.24 -36.90
CA HIS A 330 -2.19 -10.00 -35.91
C HIS A 330 -1.64 -9.86 -34.49
N LEU A 331 -0.38 -10.26 -34.21
CA LEU A 331 0.27 -10.02 -32.93
C LEU A 331 0.36 -8.51 -32.68
N GLY A 332 0.90 -7.76 -33.64
CA GLY A 332 1.01 -6.30 -33.56
C GLY A 332 -0.35 -5.62 -33.45
N GLU A 333 -1.37 -6.08 -34.17
CA GLU A 333 -2.74 -5.57 -34.04
C GLU A 333 -3.32 -5.82 -32.63
N ARG A 334 -3.05 -7.01 -32.07
CA ARG A 334 -3.52 -7.37 -30.72
C ARG A 334 -2.84 -6.51 -29.66
N TRP A 335 -1.52 -6.42 -29.67
CA TRP A 335 -0.72 -5.73 -28.66
C TRP A 335 -0.74 -4.22 -28.81
N ALA A 336 -0.81 -3.69 -30.03
CA ALA A 336 -0.94 -2.25 -30.26
C ALA A 336 -2.20 -1.68 -29.59
N ARG A 337 -3.31 -2.41 -29.54
CA ARG A 337 -4.51 -1.92 -28.83
C ARG A 337 -4.24 -1.63 -27.35
N HIS A 338 -3.49 -2.50 -26.68
CA HIS A 338 -3.10 -2.28 -25.28
C HIS A 338 -2.19 -1.06 -25.13
N TRP A 339 -1.26 -0.87 -26.07
CA TRP A 339 -0.39 0.32 -26.06
C TRP A 339 -1.17 1.61 -26.34
N LEU A 340 -2.06 1.59 -27.34
CA LEU A 340 -2.87 2.74 -27.76
C LEU A 340 -3.80 3.21 -26.64
N ASP A 341 -4.33 2.29 -25.83
CA ASP A 341 -5.09 2.62 -24.63
C ASP A 341 -4.23 3.38 -23.60
N VAL A 342 -3.00 2.88 -23.35
CA VAL A 342 -2.08 3.45 -22.35
C VAL A 342 -1.58 4.84 -22.74
N VAL A 343 -1.35 5.08 -24.03
CA VAL A 343 -0.98 6.41 -24.56
C VAL A 343 -2.19 7.30 -24.85
N ARG A 344 -3.41 6.80 -24.57
CA ARG A 344 -4.69 7.52 -24.67
C ARG A 344 -5.00 7.98 -26.09
N PHE A 345 -4.57 7.19 -27.07
CA PHE A 345 -4.79 7.47 -28.47
C PHE A 345 -6.27 7.30 -28.82
N ALA A 346 -6.80 8.26 -29.58
CA ALA A 346 -8.09 8.15 -30.23
C ALA A 346 -8.03 8.73 -31.65
N GLU A 347 -8.86 8.21 -32.55
CA GLU A 347 -9.10 8.82 -33.87
C GLU A 347 -10.08 10.01 -33.78
N SER A 348 -10.17 10.64 -32.62
CA SER A 348 -10.96 11.84 -32.34
C SER A 348 -10.25 12.73 -31.32
N HIS A 349 -10.73 13.95 -31.10
CA HIS A 349 -10.11 14.86 -30.14
C HIS A 349 -10.33 14.47 -28.67
N GLY A 350 -11.30 13.62 -28.36
CA GLY A 350 -11.50 13.07 -27.01
C GLY A 350 -11.87 14.11 -25.94
N PHE A 351 -12.25 15.32 -26.34
CA PHE A 351 -12.58 16.44 -25.46
C PHE A 351 -13.93 17.07 -25.86
N GLU A 352 -14.27 18.26 -25.37
CA GLU A 352 -15.60 18.91 -25.49
C GLU A 352 -16.28 18.79 -26.87
N MET A 353 -15.59 19.14 -27.96
CA MET A 353 -16.15 19.09 -29.32
C MET A 353 -15.95 17.74 -30.03
N ASN A 354 -15.16 16.84 -29.44
CA ASN A 354 -14.80 15.49 -29.90
C ASN A 354 -14.81 15.25 -31.43
N GLN A 355 -14.14 16.10 -32.21
CA GLN A 355 -14.11 15.97 -33.67
C GLN A 355 -13.22 14.80 -34.11
N PRO A 356 -13.49 14.16 -35.27
CA PRO A 356 -12.64 13.10 -35.80
C PRO A 356 -11.25 13.61 -36.21
N ARG A 357 -10.23 12.75 -36.08
CA ARG A 357 -8.85 12.95 -36.55
C ARG A 357 -8.58 12.04 -37.75
N PRO A 358 -8.90 12.45 -38.99
CA PRO A 358 -8.79 11.58 -40.16
C PRO A 358 -7.35 11.11 -40.47
N ASN A 359 -6.34 11.82 -39.94
CA ASN A 359 -4.92 11.52 -40.15
C ASN A 359 -4.22 10.93 -38.92
N ALA A 360 -4.96 10.41 -37.92
CA ALA A 360 -4.36 9.81 -36.73
C ALA A 360 -3.80 8.39 -36.97
N TRP A 361 -4.30 7.69 -37.99
CA TRP A 361 -3.93 6.31 -38.31
C TRP A 361 -2.44 6.02 -38.53
N PRO A 362 -1.58 6.94 -39.04
CA PRO A 362 -0.16 6.63 -39.24
C PRO A 362 0.56 6.27 -37.94
N TYR A 363 0.20 6.93 -36.82
CA TYR A 363 0.75 6.59 -35.51
C TYR A 363 0.29 5.20 -35.05
N ARG A 364 -1.01 4.88 -35.18
CA ARG A 364 -1.54 3.54 -34.89
C ARG A 364 -0.79 2.47 -35.66
N ASP A 365 -0.62 2.67 -36.96
CA ASP A 365 0.05 1.69 -37.83
C ASP A 365 1.54 1.59 -37.51
N TYR A 366 2.20 2.67 -37.07
CA TYR A 366 3.56 2.63 -36.54
C TYR A 366 3.68 1.76 -35.28
N ILE A 367 2.74 1.86 -34.34
CA ILE A 367 2.73 1.01 -33.15
C ILE A 367 2.56 -0.47 -33.55
N ILE A 368 1.62 -0.77 -34.45
CA ILE A 368 1.40 -2.13 -34.97
C ILE A 368 2.68 -2.69 -35.60
N ARG A 369 3.34 -1.92 -36.48
CA ARG A 369 4.61 -2.31 -37.10
C ARG A 369 5.70 -2.55 -36.06
N SER A 370 5.84 -1.64 -35.09
CA SER A 370 6.88 -1.74 -34.05
C SER A 370 6.77 -3.01 -33.22
N PHE A 371 5.56 -3.47 -32.90
CA PHE A 371 5.36 -4.77 -32.23
C PHE A 371 5.66 -5.96 -33.13
N ASN A 372 5.22 -5.93 -34.40
CA ASN A 372 5.47 -7.03 -35.33
C ASN A 372 6.95 -7.18 -35.72
N GLU A 373 7.70 -6.08 -35.72
CA GLU A 373 9.14 -6.05 -36.03
C GLU A 373 10.03 -6.32 -34.80
N ASP A 374 9.43 -6.57 -33.62
CA ASP A 374 10.13 -6.73 -32.35
C ASP A 374 11.13 -5.58 -32.08
N LYS A 375 10.65 -4.34 -32.25
CA LYS A 375 11.49 -3.15 -32.14
C LYS A 375 12.11 -3.07 -30.74
N PRO A 376 13.44 -2.84 -30.63
CA PRO A 376 14.09 -2.61 -29.35
C PRO A 376 13.37 -1.52 -28.55
N TYR A 377 13.10 -1.81 -27.28
CA TYR A 377 12.26 -0.95 -26.45
C TYR A 377 12.83 0.48 -26.30
N ASP A 378 14.15 0.60 -26.16
CA ASP A 378 14.84 1.90 -26.12
C ASP A 378 14.61 2.73 -27.39
N GLN A 379 14.70 2.10 -28.56
CA GLN A 379 14.38 2.75 -29.84
C GLN A 379 12.89 3.12 -29.92
N PHE A 380 12.00 2.23 -29.49
CA PHE A 380 10.56 2.46 -29.49
C PHE A 380 10.14 3.64 -28.59
N VAL A 381 10.78 3.82 -27.44
CA VAL A 381 10.59 4.98 -26.56
C VAL A 381 11.16 6.24 -27.22
N PHE A 382 12.39 6.18 -27.73
CA PHE A 382 13.06 7.31 -28.37
C PHE A 382 12.25 7.86 -29.55
N GLU A 383 11.80 7.00 -30.45
CA GLU A 383 11.03 7.40 -31.63
C GLU A 383 9.69 8.05 -31.26
N GLN A 384 9.03 7.62 -30.18
CA GLN A 384 7.77 8.25 -29.75
C GLN A 384 7.97 9.65 -29.17
N LEU A 385 9.11 9.92 -28.52
CA LEU A 385 9.42 11.22 -27.93
C LEU A 385 10.11 12.18 -28.90
N ALA A 386 10.87 11.66 -29.87
CA ALA A 386 11.73 12.47 -30.74
C ALA A 386 11.94 11.86 -32.15
N GLY A 387 11.02 11.03 -32.64
CA GLY A 387 11.14 10.34 -33.94
C GLY A 387 11.26 11.29 -35.14
N ASP A 388 10.72 12.49 -35.02
CA ASP A 388 10.89 13.56 -36.01
C ASP A 388 12.36 14.04 -36.14
N THR A 389 13.20 13.81 -35.14
CA THR A 389 14.64 14.10 -35.25
C THR A 389 15.39 13.05 -36.10
N VAL A 390 14.81 11.86 -36.30
CA VAL A 390 15.44 10.73 -37.00
C VAL A 390 14.65 10.21 -38.21
N GLY A 391 13.63 10.95 -38.67
CA GLY A 391 12.88 10.58 -39.87
C GLY A 391 11.70 9.63 -39.63
N VAL A 392 11.35 9.34 -38.38
CA VAL A 392 10.21 8.50 -37.98
C VAL A 392 9.09 9.41 -37.48
N ASP A 393 8.59 10.26 -38.37
CA ASP A 393 7.66 11.33 -38.04
C ASP A 393 6.37 10.81 -37.40
N GLU A 394 5.85 9.69 -37.90
CA GLU A 394 4.60 9.13 -37.43
C GLU A 394 4.64 8.70 -35.95
N ALA A 395 5.80 8.35 -35.42
CA ALA A 395 5.98 7.94 -34.02
C ALA A 395 5.72 9.08 -33.03
N THR A 396 6.04 10.32 -33.41
CA THR A 396 5.78 11.52 -32.59
C THR A 396 4.30 11.84 -32.39
N GLY A 397 3.40 11.10 -33.06
CA GLY A 397 1.97 11.09 -32.75
C GLY A 397 1.68 10.82 -31.27
N PHE A 398 2.58 10.15 -30.54
CA PHE A 398 2.50 9.97 -29.09
C PHE A 398 2.27 11.30 -28.33
N LEU A 399 2.99 12.36 -28.71
CA LEU A 399 2.98 13.64 -28.00
C LEU A 399 1.66 14.39 -28.12
N VAL A 400 0.91 14.13 -29.19
CA VAL A 400 -0.32 14.87 -29.55
C VAL A 400 -1.54 13.95 -29.69
N GLY A 401 -1.38 12.65 -29.44
CA GLY A 401 -2.43 11.64 -29.65
C GLY A 401 -3.52 11.62 -28.58
N GLY A 402 -3.26 12.25 -27.42
CA GLY A 402 -4.22 12.39 -26.31
C GLY A 402 -5.28 13.46 -26.54
N PRO A 403 -6.11 13.76 -25.52
CA PRO A 403 -7.20 14.74 -25.63
C PRO A 403 -6.72 16.13 -26.09
N TRP A 404 -7.49 16.78 -26.96
CA TRP A 404 -7.18 18.11 -27.46
C TRP A 404 -8.34 19.09 -27.29
N ASP A 405 -8.12 20.13 -26.48
CA ASP A 405 -9.04 21.26 -26.33
C ASP A 405 -8.79 22.32 -27.43
N GLN A 406 -9.68 22.32 -28.42
CA GLN A 406 -9.66 23.27 -29.54
C GLN A 406 -10.39 24.57 -29.26
N VAL A 407 -11.21 24.64 -28.20
CA VAL A 407 -12.07 25.80 -27.93
C VAL A 407 -11.27 26.83 -27.17
N LYS A 408 -10.56 27.71 -27.88
CA LYS A 408 -9.74 28.75 -27.26
C LYS A 408 -10.61 29.91 -26.77
N SER A 409 -10.35 30.35 -25.54
CA SER A 409 -11.03 31.51 -24.93
C SER A 409 -10.41 32.83 -25.41
N PRO A 410 -11.18 33.91 -25.62
CA PRO A 410 -10.62 35.24 -25.82
C PRO A 410 -9.90 35.79 -24.57
N ASP A 411 -10.16 35.21 -23.38
CA ASP A 411 -9.43 35.53 -22.16
C ASP A 411 -8.02 34.91 -22.19
N LEU A 412 -7.00 35.76 -21.98
CA LEU A 412 -5.60 35.35 -22.02
C LEU A 412 -5.27 34.36 -20.89
N GLY A 413 -5.82 34.55 -19.69
CA GLY A 413 -5.58 33.66 -18.56
C GLY A 413 -6.09 32.25 -18.83
N LEU A 414 -7.31 32.13 -19.37
CA LEU A 414 -7.89 30.85 -19.77
C LEU A 414 -7.09 30.18 -20.90
N THR A 415 -6.63 30.93 -21.90
CA THR A 415 -5.78 30.38 -22.96
C THR A 415 -4.44 29.86 -22.42
N LEU A 416 -3.80 30.60 -21.50
CA LEU A 416 -2.56 30.17 -20.86
C LEU A 416 -2.78 28.96 -19.96
N GLN A 417 -3.92 28.87 -19.28
CA GLN A 417 -4.29 27.71 -18.48
C GLN A 417 -4.48 26.46 -19.35
N GLN A 418 -5.22 26.57 -20.45
CA GLN A 418 -5.37 25.46 -21.42
C GLN A 418 -4.00 24.95 -21.90
N ARG A 419 -3.08 25.87 -22.25
CA ARG A 419 -1.73 25.48 -22.63
C ARG A 419 -0.96 24.80 -21.50
N ALA A 420 -1.13 25.26 -20.26
CA ALA A 420 -0.52 24.63 -19.10
C ALA A 420 -1.06 23.21 -18.86
N ASP A 421 -2.35 22.97 -19.13
CA ASP A 421 -3.00 21.67 -19.03
C ASP A 421 -2.57 20.72 -20.16
N GLU A 422 -2.45 21.20 -21.40
CA GLU A 422 -1.85 20.43 -22.52
C GLU A 422 -0.43 19.94 -22.18
N LEU A 423 0.42 20.82 -21.64
CA LEU A 423 1.79 20.44 -21.26
C LEU A 423 1.82 19.50 -20.06
N HIS A 424 0.91 19.70 -19.10
CA HIS A 424 0.75 18.81 -17.96
C HIS A 424 0.36 17.40 -18.42
N ASP A 425 -0.52 17.31 -19.42
CA ASP A 425 -0.97 16.07 -20.02
C ASP A 425 0.18 15.27 -20.64
N MET A 426 1.05 15.94 -21.41
CA MET A 426 2.26 15.33 -21.99
C MET A 426 3.23 14.81 -20.92
N VAL A 427 3.49 15.61 -19.88
CA VAL A 427 4.38 15.21 -18.77
C VAL A 427 3.79 14.02 -18.00
N SER A 428 2.50 14.08 -17.67
CA SER A 428 1.82 13.04 -16.90
C SER A 428 1.76 11.71 -17.65
N THR A 429 1.50 11.78 -18.96
CA THR A 429 1.46 10.59 -19.82
C THR A 429 2.85 10.01 -19.99
N THR A 430 3.86 10.83 -20.32
CA THR A 430 5.25 10.36 -20.44
C THR A 430 5.72 9.68 -19.16
N GLY A 431 5.46 10.28 -18.00
CA GLY A 431 5.82 9.70 -16.71
C GLY A 431 5.10 8.38 -16.42
N SER A 432 3.79 8.32 -16.68
CA SER A 432 3.00 7.13 -16.41
C SER A 432 3.34 5.98 -17.36
N VAL A 433 3.49 6.27 -18.65
CA VAL A 433 3.70 5.26 -19.71
C VAL A 433 5.11 4.68 -19.66
N PHE A 434 6.14 5.52 -19.57
CA PHE A 434 7.53 5.07 -19.71
C PHE A 434 8.24 4.84 -18.39
N LEU A 435 7.85 5.54 -17.32
CA LEU A 435 8.47 5.41 -16.01
C LEU A 435 7.60 4.61 -15.03
N GLY A 436 6.30 4.45 -15.29
CA GLY A 436 5.36 3.89 -14.34
C GLY A 436 5.17 4.78 -13.10
N LEU A 437 5.44 6.09 -13.22
CA LEU A 437 5.43 7.05 -12.11
C LEU A 437 4.41 8.15 -12.33
N THR A 438 3.77 8.59 -11.25
CA THR A 438 2.79 9.68 -11.27
C THR A 438 3.45 11.06 -11.24
N VAL A 439 4.38 11.32 -12.16
CA VAL A 439 5.14 12.59 -12.27
C VAL A 439 4.22 13.81 -12.26
N GLY A 440 3.01 13.69 -12.83
CA GLY A 440 2.00 14.76 -12.85
C GLY A 440 1.64 15.33 -11.47
N CYS A 441 1.70 14.54 -10.40
CA CYS A 441 1.45 15.03 -9.04
C CYS A 441 2.44 16.10 -8.61
N ALA A 442 3.65 16.13 -9.20
CA ALA A 442 4.67 17.10 -8.88
C ALA A 442 4.40 18.52 -9.46
N ARG A 443 3.26 18.73 -10.14
CA ARG A 443 2.86 20.03 -10.71
C ARG A 443 2.78 21.13 -9.66
N CYS A 444 2.11 20.86 -8.53
CA CYS A 444 1.78 21.87 -7.53
C CYS A 444 2.70 21.84 -6.30
N HIS A 445 3.30 20.68 -6.01
CA HIS A 445 4.21 20.45 -4.89
C HIS A 445 5.19 19.33 -5.25
N ASN A 446 6.27 19.11 -4.51
CA ASN A 446 7.09 17.91 -4.70
C ASN A 446 6.22 16.64 -4.56
N HIS A 447 6.50 15.62 -5.36
CA HIS A 447 5.70 14.40 -5.36
C HIS A 447 5.59 13.79 -3.94
N LYS A 448 4.40 13.27 -3.59
CA LYS A 448 4.08 12.88 -2.20
C LYS A 448 4.88 11.68 -1.71
N PHE A 449 5.15 10.72 -2.59
CA PHE A 449 5.76 9.42 -2.25
C PHE A 449 7.05 9.18 -3.01
N ASP A 450 7.02 9.34 -4.33
CA ASP A 450 8.21 9.21 -5.18
C ASP A 450 9.18 10.39 -5.03
N PRO A 451 10.50 10.16 -5.22
CA PRO A 451 11.54 11.19 -5.09
C PRO A 451 11.59 12.09 -6.34
N ILE A 452 10.48 12.75 -6.65
CA ILE A 452 10.33 13.66 -7.80
C ILE A 452 10.05 15.05 -7.26
N SER A 453 10.96 15.98 -7.50
CA SER A 453 10.77 17.37 -7.12
C SER A 453 9.87 18.10 -8.12
N GLN A 454 9.32 19.23 -7.68
CA GLN A 454 8.62 20.15 -8.57
C GLN A 454 9.58 20.71 -9.64
N LEU A 455 10.88 20.83 -9.33
CA LEU A 455 11.90 21.23 -10.31
C LEU A 455 12.01 20.20 -11.45
N ASP A 456 12.00 18.91 -11.13
CA ASP A 456 12.04 17.83 -12.13
C ASP A 456 10.81 17.89 -13.04
N TYR A 457 9.61 18.10 -12.46
CA TYR A 457 8.38 18.28 -13.22
C TYR A 457 8.47 19.44 -14.21
N TYR A 458 8.91 20.62 -13.76
CA TYR A 458 9.01 21.79 -14.64
C TYR A 458 10.16 21.66 -15.64
N GLY A 459 11.22 20.92 -15.31
CA GLY A 459 12.29 20.55 -16.24
C GLY A 459 11.75 19.68 -17.39
N MET A 460 11.00 18.62 -17.07
CA MET A 460 10.32 17.79 -18.08
C MET A 460 9.31 18.60 -18.90
N LYS A 461 8.52 19.46 -18.25
CA LYS A 461 7.57 20.35 -18.93
C LYS A 461 8.28 21.24 -19.96
N ALA A 462 9.47 21.74 -19.65
CA ALA A 462 10.25 22.59 -20.56
C ALA A 462 10.63 21.86 -21.85
N CYS A 463 10.92 20.55 -21.79
CA CYS A 463 11.20 19.74 -22.98
C CYS A 463 10.01 19.70 -23.96
N PHE A 464 8.78 19.72 -23.45
CA PHE A 464 7.56 19.69 -24.26
C PHE A 464 7.02 21.08 -24.64
N ALA A 465 7.62 22.16 -24.13
CA ALA A 465 7.08 23.52 -24.28
C ALA A 465 6.88 23.95 -25.75
N GLY A 466 7.67 23.40 -26.68
CA GLY A 466 7.57 23.65 -28.12
C GLY A 466 6.52 22.82 -28.88
N VAL A 467 5.95 21.79 -28.28
CA VAL A 467 5.01 20.87 -28.97
C VAL A 467 3.65 21.53 -29.15
N GLN A 468 3.14 21.59 -30.38
CA GLN A 468 1.81 22.13 -30.70
C GLN A 468 0.97 21.07 -31.41
N HIS A 469 -0.35 21.11 -31.15
CA HIS A 469 -1.30 20.32 -31.93
C HIS A 469 -1.45 20.91 -33.33
N GLY A 470 -1.47 20.06 -34.34
CA GLY A 470 -1.67 20.46 -35.72
C GLY A 470 -1.44 19.32 -36.69
N GLU A 471 -1.81 19.56 -37.94
CA GLU A 471 -1.53 18.66 -39.05
C GLU A 471 -0.19 19.05 -39.68
N ARG A 472 0.66 18.05 -39.97
CA ARG A 472 1.89 18.25 -40.73
C ARG A 472 2.03 17.13 -41.76
N PRO A 473 2.60 17.41 -42.95
CA PRO A 473 2.98 16.34 -43.84
C PRO A 473 4.04 15.48 -43.13
N LEU A 474 3.86 14.16 -43.14
CA LEU A 474 4.95 13.26 -42.84
C LEU A 474 6.02 13.51 -43.91
N ARG A 475 7.28 13.70 -43.51
CA ARG A 475 8.35 13.67 -44.51
C ARG A 475 8.23 12.33 -45.20
N ALA A 476 8.20 12.35 -46.53
CA ALA A 476 8.35 11.12 -47.26
C ALA A 476 9.63 10.48 -46.72
N ALA A 477 9.52 9.29 -46.10
CA ALA A 477 10.66 8.42 -46.00
C ALA A 477 11.28 8.43 -47.39
N GLU A 478 12.59 8.58 -47.51
CA GLU A 478 13.28 8.29 -48.76
C GLU A 478 13.00 6.82 -49.09
N LEU A 479 11.85 6.55 -49.71
CA LEU A 479 11.49 5.37 -50.47
C LEU A 479 12.30 5.43 -51.78
N ASN A 480 13.62 5.60 -51.66
CA ASN A 480 14.55 5.29 -52.72
C ASN A 480 14.66 3.77 -52.76
N THR A 481 14.45 3.20 -53.96
CA THR A 481 14.62 1.78 -54.34
C THR A 481 13.49 0.77 -54.09
N ALA A 482 12.23 1.09 -54.42
CA ALA A 482 11.31 0.02 -54.88
C ALA A 482 10.08 0.50 -55.68
N ARG A 483 9.68 1.78 -55.59
CA ARG A 483 8.40 2.24 -56.16
C ARG A 483 8.49 3.02 -57.47
N SER A 484 9.65 3.02 -58.12
CA SER A 484 9.85 3.62 -59.45
C SER A 484 9.59 2.66 -60.63
N GLU A 485 9.15 1.42 -60.41
CA GLU A 485 8.89 0.48 -61.53
C GLU A 485 7.42 0.09 -61.76
N LYS A 486 6.45 0.43 -60.91
CA LYS A 486 5.05 -0.03 -61.12
C LYS A 486 3.96 0.96 -60.74
N ALA A 487 4.05 2.20 -61.20
CA ALA A 487 2.88 3.08 -61.25
C ALA A 487 2.90 3.95 -62.50
N GLU A 488 2.89 3.30 -63.67
CA GLU A 488 2.33 3.94 -64.87
C GLU A 488 0.80 4.04 -64.70
N PRO A 489 0.21 5.22 -64.89
CA PRO A 489 -1.24 5.39 -64.86
C PRO A 489 -1.85 4.86 -66.16
N GLN A 490 -2.59 3.74 -66.10
CA GLN A 490 -3.50 3.40 -67.18
C GLN A 490 -4.67 4.38 -67.16
N ALA A 491 -4.61 5.33 -68.09
CA ALA A 491 -5.65 6.28 -68.41
C ALA A 491 -6.92 5.58 -68.93
N ILE A 492 -8.04 6.16 -68.56
CA ILE A 492 -9.39 5.88 -69.07
C ILE A 492 -9.42 6.00 -70.59
N ARG A 493 -9.93 4.97 -71.27
CA ARG A 493 -10.77 5.08 -72.48
C ARG A 493 -11.92 4.10 -72.38
#